data_AF-A0A6M2D9T1-F1
#
_entry.id   AF-A0A6M2D9T1-F1
#
_cell.length_a   1.000
_cell.length_b   1.000
_cell.length_c   1.000
_cell.angle_alpha   90.00
_cell.angle_beta   90.00
_cell.angle_gamma   90.00
#
_symmetry.space_group_name_H-M   'P 1'
#
loop_
_entity.id
_entity.type
_entity.pdbx_description
1 polymer ?
#
loop_
_entity_poly.entity_id
_entity_poly.type
_entity_poly.pdbx_seq_one_letter_code
_entity_poly.pdbx_strand_id
1 'polypeptide(L)'
;TLPFVFRRLCHAEFLPAPGCVAALHTTTVLEKNRAGRYRVTRNHSKPLTYEMSNPPHQIAHRKAWNSWNTSNLQGGLRRSETLVEDMFIRKFMTGTWHRMF
;
A
#
# COMPACT_ATOMS: atom_id res chain seq x y z
N THR A 1 15.25 -5.52 37.48
CA THR A 1 14.10 -6.37 37.85
C THR A 1 13.09 -5.48 38.57
N LEU A 2 12.09 -4.96 37.85
CA LEU A 2 10.99 -4.17 38.43
C LEU A 2 9.67 -4.82 38.01
N PRO A 3 8.79 -5.18 38.95
CA PRO A 3 7.60 -5.94 38.64
C PRO A 3 6.46 -5.05 38.16
N PHE A 4 5.68 -5.61 37.24
CA PHE A 4 4.29 -5.32 36.97
C PHE A 4 3.49 -4.93 38.21
N VAL A 5 3.03 -3.68 38.32
CA VAL A 5 1.71 -3.34 38.90
C VAL A 5 1.23 -2.00 38.32
N PHE A 6 0.70 -1.98 37.08
CA PHE A 6 -0.16 -0.88 36.64
C PHE A 6 -1.54 -1.11 37.27
N ARG A 7 -1.68 -0.68 38.53
CA ARG A 7 -2.94 -0.78 39.28
C ARG A 7 -3.95 0.13 38.62
N ARG A 8 -4.95 -0.49 38.02
CA ARG A 8 -6.18 0.08 37.48
C ARG A 8 -6.84 0.96 38.55
N LEU A 9 -6.65 2.27 38.50
CA LEU A 9 -7.48 3.26 39.19
C LEU A 9 -8.46 3.86 38.19
N CYS A 10 -9.40 3.03 37.73
CA CYS A 10 -10.67 3.57 37.24
C CYS A 10 -11.56 3.71 38.47
N HIS A 11 -11.58 4.90 39.07
CA HIS A 11 -12.66 5.28 39.96
C HIS A 11 -13.96 5.25 39.15
N ALA A 12 -14.91 4.44 39.63
CA ALA A 12 -16.21 4.24 39.01
C ALA A 12 -17.19 5.34 39.42
N GLU A 13 -16.86 6.60 39.16
CA GLU A 13 -17.80 7.72 39.34
C GLU A 13 -17.58 8.80 38.26
N PHE A 14 -17.82 8.43 37.01
CA PHE A 14 -18.24 9.36 35.97
C PHE A 14 -18.94 8.55 34.88
N LEU A 15 -20.23 8.28 35.07
CA LEU A 15 -21.09 7.72 34.03
C LEU A 15 -21.56 8.88 33.13
N PRO A 16 -21.08 9.02 31.88
CA PRO A 16 -21.76 9.89 30.93
C PRO A 16 -23.05 9.20 30.45
N ALA A 17 -24.09 10.00 30.21
CA ALA A 17 -25.38 9.57 29.67
C ALA A 17 -25.23 8.69 28.40
N PRO A 18 -26.22 7.82 28.08
CA PRO A 18 -26.21 7.02 26.86
C PRO A 18 -26.46 7.95 25.66
N GLY A 19 -25.38 8.51 25.14
CA GLY A 19 -25.42 9.55 24.11
C GLY A 19 -24.02 10.04 23.78
N CYS A 20 -23.25 9.19 23.11
CA CYS A 20 -22.19 9.60 22.18
C CYS A 20 -21.10 10.56 22.72
N VAL A 21 -20.24 10.11 23.62
CA VAL A 21 -18.92 10.75 23.79
C VAL A 21 -18.04 10.38 22.60
N ALA A 22 -18.02 11.24 21.58
CA ALA A 22 -17.02 11.18 20.52
C ALA A 22 -15.65 11.52 21.11
N ALA A 23 -14.87 10.49 21.45
CA ALA A 23 -13.49 10.68 21.89
C ALA A 23 -12.67 11.30 20.72
N LEU A 24 -12.16 12.51 20.91
CA LEU A 24 -11.24 13.14 19.96
C LEU A 24 -9.91 12.39 20.00
N HIS A 25 -9.65 11.58 18.98
CA HIS A 25 -8.38 10.90 18.80
C HIS A 25 -7.42 11.80 17.99
N THR A 26 -6.67 12.66 18.67
CA THR A 26 -5.65 13.53 18.06
C THR A 26 -4.31 12.80 17.95
N THR A 27 -4.18 11.86 17.02
CA THR A 27 -2.85 11.35 16.64
C THR A 27 -2.21 12.26 15.61
N THR A 28 -0.90 12.46 15.72
CA THR A 28 -0.10 13.17 14.73
C THR A 28 -0.23 12.51 13.34
N VAL A 29 -0.32 13.33 12.28
CA VAL A 29 -0.31 12.83 10.91
C VAL A 29 1.07 12.24 10.64
N LEU A 30 1.15 10.92 10.52
CA LEU A 30 2.39 10.25 10.14
C LEU A 30 2.40 10.04 8.63
N GLU A 31 3.20 10.85 7.92
CA GLU A 31 3.40 10.77 6.46
C GLU A 31 4.26 9.56 6.08
N LYS A 32 3.65 8.37 6.11
CA LYS A 32 4.30 7.13 5.66
C LYS A 32 4.12 6.97 4.15
N ASN A 33 5.20 6.69 3.42
CA ASN A 33 5.15 6.37 2.00
C ASN A 33 4.21 5.17 1.73
N ARG A 34 3.19 5.37 0.89
CA ARG A 34 2.17 4.36 0.52
C ARG A 34 2.29 3.83 -0.91
N ALA A 35 3.11 4.47 -1.75
CA ALA A 35 3.19 4.13 -3.17
C ALA A 35 3.74 2.71 -3.36
N GLY A 36 3.01 1.88 -4.10
CA GLY A 36 3.40 0.51 -4.44
C GLY A 36 3.67 -0.41 -3.24
N ARG A 37 3.03 -0.16 -2.09
CA ARG A 37 3.20 -0.96 -0.86
C ARG A 37 1.88 -1.53 -0.39
N TYR A 38 1.83 -2.84 -0.17
CA TYR A 38 0.70 -3.50 0.48
C TYR A 38 0.89 -3.51 2.00
N ARG A 39 -0.17 -3.18 2.75
CA ARG A 39 -0.16 -3.23 4.22
C ARG A 39 -0.26 -4.68 4.69
N VAL A 40 0.55 -5.01 5.69
CA VAL A 40 0.47 -6.31 6.38
C VAL A 40 -0.87 -6.43 7.10
N THR A 41 -1.55 -7.57 6.92
CA THR A 41 -2.78 -7.91 7.63
C THR A 41 -2.45 -8.70 8.89
N ARG A 42 -3.28 -8.59 9.94
CA ARG A 42 -3.00 -9.20 11.26
C ARG A 42 -2.65 -10.69 11.18
N ASN A 43 -3.33 -11.43 10.30
CA ASN A 43 -3.18 -12.87 10.14
C ASN A 43 -2.49 -13.25 8.81
N HIS A 44 -1.83 -12.32 8.12
CA HIS A 44 -1.24 -12.55 6.80
C HIS A 44 -2.24 -13.17 5.80
N SER A 45 -3.52 -12.84 5.96
CA SER A 45 -4.63 -13.45 5.24
C SER A 45 -4.74 -13.02 3.77
N LYS A 46 -3.97 -12.03 3.35
CA LYS A 46 -3.96 -11.53 1.97
C LYS A 46 -2.77 -12.16 1.24
N PRO A 47 -2.99 -13.15 0.35
CA PRO A 47 -1.92 -13.68 -0.46
C PRO A 47 -1.43 -12.59 -1.41
N LEU A 48 -0.12 -12.39 -1.47
CA LEU A 48 0.52 -11.44 -2.38
C LEU A 48 1.39 -12.22 -3.36
N THR A 49 1.38 -11.79 -4.61
CA THR A 49 2.33 -12.30 -5.60
C THR A 49 3.72 -11.75 -5.33
N TYR A 50 4.73 -12.38 -5.92
CA TYR A 50 6.13 -11.92 -5.84
C TYR A 50 6.28 -10.43 -6.23
N GLU A 51 5.59 -10.01 -7.28
CA GLU A 51 5.64 -8.62 -7.75
C GLU A 51 5.01 -7.61 -6.78
N MET A 52 3.99 -8.04 -6.03
CA MET A 52 3.27 -7.22 -5.04
C MET A 52 4.02 -7.13 -3.70
N SER A 53 4.81 -8.13 -3.33
CA SER A 53 5.53 -8.14 -2.05
C SER A 53 6.77 -7.24 -2.06
N ASN A 54 7.34 -6.98 -3.24
CA ASN A 54 8.53 -6.16 -3.40
C ASN A 54 8.17 -4.66 -3.59
N PRO A 55 8.61 -3.75 -2.70
CA PRO A 55 8.33 -2.32 -2.79
C PRO A 55 9.05 -1.62 -3.96
N PRO A 56 8.65 -0.39 -4.35
CA PRO A 56 9.16 0.28 -5.56
C PRO A 56 10.66 0.54 -5.58
N HIS A 57 11.29 0.77 -4.44
CA HIS A 57 12.74 0.99 -4.35
C HIS A 57 13.57 -0.29 -4.57
N GLN A 58 12.93 -1.45 -4.74
CA GLN A 58 13.59 -2.72 -5.06
C GLN A 58 13.47 -3.08 -6.55
N ILE A 59 12.95 -2.17 -7.38
CA ILE A 59 13.07 -2.27 -8.84
C ILE A 59 14.56 -2.27 -9.20
N ALA A 60 14.94 -3.14 -10.15
CA ALA A 60 16.32 -3.48 -10.54
C ALA A 60 17.09 -4.39 -9.59
N HIS A 61 16.64 -4.58 -8.33
CA HIS A 61 17.32 -5.45 -7.36
C HIS A 61 16.62 -6.80 -7.19
N ARG A 62 15.31 -6.78 -6.91
CA ARG A 62 14.51 -7.97 -6.66
C ARG A 62 13.41 -8.15 -7.72
N LYS A 63 12.88 -7.05 -8.23
CA LYS A 63 11.90 -7.04 -9.32
C LYS A 63 12.45 -6.29 -10.54
N ALA A 64 12.10 -6.75 -11.72
CA ALA A 64 12.46 -6.11 -12.98
C ALA A 64 11.40 -5.08 -13.40
N TRP A 65 11.55 -4.53 -14.60
CA TRP A 65 10.56 -3.67 -15.24
C TRP A 65 9.51 -4.51 -15.98
N ASN A 66 8.25 -4.06 -15.91
CA ASN A 66 7.12 -4.71 -16.58
C ASN A 66 7.12 -4.51 -18.12
N SER A 67 7.91 -3.56 -18.61
CA SER A 67 7.99 -3.19 -20.02
C SER A 67 9.42 -2.78 -20.34
N TRP A 68 9.97 -3.31 -21.42
CA TRP A 68 11.30 -2.97 -21.93
C TRP A 68 11.15 -2.30 -23.30
N ASN A 69 11.78 -1.13 -23.46
CA ASN A 69 11.80 -0.37 -24.70
C ASN A 69 13.07 0.49 -24.77
N THR A 70 13.29 1.12 -25.91
CA THR A 70 14.43 2.02 -26.13
C THR A 70 14.10 3.50 -25.89
N SER A 71 12.83 3.84 -25.66
CA SER A 71 12.38 5.24 -25.61
C SER A 71 12.92 5.99 -24.39
N ASN A 72 13.13 5.31 -23.26
CA ASN A 72 13.67 5.93 -22.04
C ASN A 72 15.20 5.99 -21.98
N LEU A 73 15.89 5.46 -23.00
CA LEU A 73 17.33 5.63 -23.13
C LEU A 73 17.67 7.10 -23.44
N GLN A 74 18.92 7.50 -23.19
CA GLN A 74 19.38 8.83 -23.56
C GLN A 74 19.28 9.00 -25.08
N GLY A 75 18.56 10.04 -25.54
CA GLY A 75 18.26 10.26 -26.95
C GLY A 75 17.13 9.37 -27.51
N GLY A 76 16.45 8.60 -26.66
CA GLY A 76 15.31 7.78 -27.06
C GLY A 76 14.15 8.62 -27.60
N LEU A 77 13.55 8.14 -28.69
CA LEU A 77 12.41 8.78 -29.36
C LEU A 77 11.09 8.19 -28.84
N ARG A 78 9.99 8.91 -29.08
CA ARG A 78 8.60 8.43 -28.89
C ARG A 78 8.21 7.98 -27.46
N ARG A 79 8.75 8.62 -26.42
CA ARG A 79 8.46 8.27 -25.01
C ARG A 79 6.98 8.33 -24.66
N SER A 80 6.26 9.32 -25.18
CA SER A 80 4.83 9.50 -24.96
C SER A 80 4.01 8.37 -25.58
N GLU A 81 4.31 8.03 -26.83
CA GLU A 81 3.56 7.06 -27.62
C GLU A 81 3.74 5.67 -27.04
N THR A 82 4.97 5.27 -26.71
CA THR A 82 5.24 3.97 -26.08
C THR A 82 4.55 3.82 -24.72
N LEU A 83 4.43 4.90 -23.94
CA LEU A 83 3.68 4.89 -22.68
C LEU A 83 2.18 4.69 -22.93
N VAL A 84 1.62 5.40 -23.91
CA VAL A 84 0.20 5.29 -24.28
C VAL A 84 -0.11 3.88 -24.79
N GLU A 85 0.76 3.32 -25.63
CA GLU A 85 0.66 1.95 -26.14
C GLU A 85 0.68 0.91 -25.01
N ASP A 86 1.62 1.01 -24.05
CA ASP A 86 1.70 0.08 -22.89
C ASP A 86 0.43 0.15 -22.04
N MET A 87 -0.06 1.36 -21.76
CA MET A 87 -1.31 1.54 -21.00
C MET A 87 -2.54 1.03 -21.75
N PHE A 88 -2.57 1.18 -23.07
CA PHE A 88 -3.63 0.63 -23.91
C PHE A 88 -3.62 -0.90 -23.85
N ILE A 89 -2.47 -1.54 -24.08
CA ILE A 89 -2.35 -3.00 -24.08
C ILE A 89 -2.75 -3.57 -22.72
N ARG A 90 -2.28 -2.98 -21.60
CA ARG A 90 -2.68 -3.45 -20.25
C ARG A 90 -4.19 -3.44 -20.06
N LYS A 91 -4.84 -2.33 -20.42
CA LYS A 91 -6.30 -2.19 -20.29
C LYS A 91 -7.04 -3.12 -21.24
N PHE A 92 -6.55 -3.26 -22.46
CA PHE A 92 -7.12 -4.16 -23.46
C PHE A 92 -7.05 -5.62 -23.00
N MET A 93 -5.89 -6.08 -22.53
CA MET A 93 -5.72 -7.45 -22.05
C MET A 93 -6.65 -7.77 -20.87
N THR A 94 -6.71 -6.88 -19.87
CA THR A 94 -7.60 -7.06 -18.70
C THR A 94 -9.08 -6.97 -19.06
N GLY A 95 -9.45 -6.16 -20.06
CA GLY A 95 -10.82 -6.01 -20.53
C GLY A 95 -11.31 -7.18 -21.38
N THR A 96 -10.47 -7.65 -22.31
CA THR A 96 -10.79 -8.75 -23.24
C THR A 96 -10.80 -10.10 -22.52
N TRP A 97 -9.77 -10.39 -21.70
CA TRP A 97 -9.67 -11.63 -20.92
C TRP A 97 -10.03 -11.39 -19.45
N HIS A 98 -11.33 -11.22 -19.20
CA HIS A 98 -11.86 -10.99 -17.87
C HIS A 98 -11.62 -12.20 -16.94
N ARG A 99 -11.14 -11.92 -15.71
CA ARG A 99 -10.90 -12.91 -14.64
C ARG A 99 -9.89 -14.02 -14.96
N MET A 100 -9.05 -13.84 -15.97
CA MET A 100 -7.97 -14.79 -16.29
C MET A 100 -6.69 -14.53 -15.47
N PHE A 101 -6.50 -13.30 -14.98
CA PHE A 101 -5.32 -12.83 -14.27
C PHE A 101 -5.69 -12.06 -13.00
#